data_AF-A0A5K0V0T3-F1
#
_entry.id   AF-A0A5K0V0T3-F1
#
_cell.length_a   1.000
_cell.length_b   1.000
_cell.length_c   1.000
_cell.angle_alpha   90.00
_cell.angle_beta   90.00
_cell.angle_gamma   90.00
#
_symmetry.space_group_name_H-M   'P 1'
#
loop_
_entity.id
_entity.type
_entity.pdbx_description
1 polymer ?
#
loop_
_entity_poly.entity_id
_entity_poly.type
_entity_poly.pdbx_seq_one_letter_code
_entity_poly.pdbx_strand_id
1 'polypeptide(L)' 'VEVLSLSGCQIDELPKSIEDLSLLKYLDLSSSDVKRLPSSIGRLCNLQLPNVGFK' A
#
# COMPACT_ATOMS: atom_id res chain seq x y z
N VAL A 1 -9.91 7.31 -8.19
CA VAL A 1 -9.46 7.35 -6.78
C VAL A 1 -7.96 7.56 -6.81
N GLU A 2 -7.47 8.70 -6.34
CA GLU A 2 -6.02 8.98 -6.34
C GLU A 2 -5.36 8.61 -5.00
N VAL A 3 -6.16 8.41 -3.96
CA VAL A 3 -5.72 8.14 -2.58
C VAL A 3 -6.50 6.96 -2.02
N LEU A 4 -5.79 5.98 -1.46
CA LEU A 4 -6.35 4.87 -0.70
C LEU A 4 -5.66 4.86 0.68
N SER A 5 -6.44 4.93 1.75
CA SER A 5 -5.91 4.75 3.11
C SER A 5 -6.43 3.45 3.69
N LEU A 6 -5.49 2.62 4.13
CA LEU A 6 -5.70 1.39 4.89
C LEU A 6 -5.05 1.53 6.27
N SER A 7 -4.90 2.77 6.76
CA SER A 7 -4.29 3.07 8.04
C SER A 7 -5.02 2.34 9.17
N GLY A 8 -4.25 1.72 10.07
CA GLY A 8 -4.80 0.97 11.21
C GLY A 8 -5.53 -0.34 10.84
N CYS A 9 -5.47 -0.77 9.57
CA CYS A 9 -6.08 -2.03 9.16
C CYS A 9 -5.14 -3.21 9.48
N GLN A 10 -5.70 -4.28 10.05
CA GLN A 10 -5.00 -5.56 10.23
C GLN A 10 -5.03 -6.36 8.94
N ILE A 11 -4.13 -6.03 8.02
CA ILE A 11 -3.98 -6.71 6.73
C ILE A 11 -2.58 -7.31 6.68
N ASP A 12 -2.47 -8.63 6.53
CA ASP A 12 -1.16 -9.29 6.39
C ASP A 12 -0.56 -9.11 4.99
N GLU A 13 -1.40 -9.13 3.94
CA GLU A 13 -0.99 -9.03 2.55
C GLU A 13 -2.01 -8.23 1.74
N LEU A 14 -1.53 -7.30 0.90
CA LEU A 14 -2.40 -6.59 -0.04
C LEU A 14 -2.75 -7.50 -1.22
N PRO A 15 -4.03 -7.55 -1.65
CA PRO A 15 -4.42 -8.37 -2.78
C PRO A 15 -3.83 -7.82 -4.09
N LYS A 16 -3.58 -8.71 -5.07
CA LYS A 16 -3.10 -8.32 -6.41
C LYS A 16 -4.00 -7.29 -7.11
N SER A 17 -5.29 -7.23 -6.78
CA SER A 17 -6.22 -6.24 -7.34
C SER A 17 -5.85 -4.79 -7.01
N ILE A 18 -4.98 -4.53 -6.03
CA ILE A 18 -4.42 -3.19 -5.79
C ILE A 18 -3.60 -2.69 -6.98
N GLU A 19 -3.07 -3.60 -7.79
CA GLU A 19 -2.32 -3.29 -9.02
C GLU A 19 -3.23 -2.75 -10.13
N ASP A 20 -4.53 -3.06 -10.10
CA ASP A 20 -5.52 -2.55 -11.05
C ASP A 20 -5.87 -1.08 -10.79
N LEU A 21 -5.48 -0.54 -9.63
CA LEU A 21 -5.68 0.86 -9.27
C LEU A 21 -4.64 1.76 -9.96
N SER A 22 -4.67 1.79 -11.29
CA SER A 22 -3.74 2.55 -12.14
C SER A 22 -3.73 4.07 -11.91
N LEU A 23 -4.80 4.61 -11.31
CA LEU A 23 -4.91 6.03 -10.95
C LEU A 23 -4.46 6.31 -9.50
N LEU A 24 -4.09 5.28 -8.74
CA LEU A 24 -3.69 5.42 -7.35
C LEU A 24 -2.32 6.10 -7.27
N LYS A 25 -2.30 7.29 -6.67
CA LYS A 25 -1.10 8.10 -6.46
C LYS A 25 -0.57 7.94 -5.04
N TYR A 26 -1.45 7.70 -4.07
CA TYR A 26 -1.07 7.59 -2.65
C TYR A 26 -1.74 6.39 -2.01
N LEU A 27 -0.94 5.59 -1.30
CA LEU A 27 -1.39 4.47 -0.48
C LEU A 27 -0.85 4.67 0.94
N ASP A 28 -1.77 4.87 1.87
CA ASP A 28 -1.45 4.99 3.28
C ASP A 28 -1.64 3.66 3.99
N LEU A 29 -0.55 3.09 4.48
CA LEU A 29 -0.49 1.87 5.28
C LEU A 29 0.03 2.17 6.70
N SER A 30 -0.12 3.43 7.17
CA SER A 30 0.36 3.82 8.49
C SER A 30 -0.36 3.02 9.57
N SER A 31 0.38 2.56 10.57
CA SER A 31 -0.19 1.73 11.66
C SER A 31 -0.88 0.44 11.18
N SER A 32 -0.59 -0.03 9.96
CA SER A 32 -1.09 -1.29 9.41
C SER A 32 0.00 -2.37 9.52
N ASP A 33 -0.38 -3.61 9.78
CA ASP A 33 0.55 -4.74 9.94
C ASP A 33 0.91 -5.43 8.60
N VAL A 34 0.99 -4.68 7.50
CA VAL A 34 1.23 -5.23 6.16
C VAL A 34 2.64 -5.79 6.05
N LYS A 35 2.76 -7.11 5.93
CA LYS A 35 4.03 -7.83 5.79
C LYS A 35 4.43 -8.03 4.34
N ARG A 36 3.44 -8.11 3.45
CA ARG A 36 3.67 -8.41 2.03
C ARG A 36 2.93 -7.42 1.15
N LEU A 37 3.70 -6.79 0.27
CA LEU A 37 3.17 -5.97 -0.81
C LEU A 37 3.31 -6.75 -2.13
N PRO A 38 2.38 -6.58 -3.08
CA PRO A 38 2.51 -7.15 -4.41
C PRO A 38 3.78 -6.63 -5.11
N SER A 39 4.39 -7.46 -5.95
CA SER A 39 5.63 -7.14 -6.67
C SER A 39 5.53 -5.87 -7.52
N SER A 40 4.33 -5.54 -7.98
CA SER A 40 4.05 -4.41 -8.86
C SER A 40 3.74 -3.11 -8.10
N ILE A 41 3.66 -3.14 -6.76
CA ILE A 41 3.30 -1.97 -5.94
C ILE A 41 4.25 -0.78 -6.17
N GLY A 42 5.52 -1.06 -6.49
CA GLY A 42 6.53 -0.04 -6.81
C GLY A 42 6.28 0.71 -8.12
N ARG A 43 5.38 0.20 -8.99
CA ARG A 43 4.95 0.90 -10.22
C ARG A 43 3.88 1.96 -9.97
N LEU A 44 3.29 1.99 -8.77
CA LEU A 44 2.45 3.11 -8.34
C LEU A 44 3.40 4.30 -8.08
N CYS A 45 3.64 5.10 -9.11
CA CYS A 45 4.73 6.06 -9.25
C CYS A 45 4.87 7.14 -8.14
N ASN A 46 4.05 7.13 -7.10
CA ASN A 46 4.08 8.14 -6.03
C ASN A 46 3.83 7.54 -4.63
N LEU A 47 4.05 6.24 -4.43
CA LEU A 47 3.82 5.60 -3.13
C LEU A 47 4.85 6.10 -2.09
N GLN A 48 4.53 7.19 -1.39
CA GLN A 48 5.20 7.55 -0.15
C GLN A 48 4.66 6.65 0.96
N LEU A 49 5.38 5.58 1.25
CA LEU A 49 5.14 4.76 2.45
C LEU A 49 5.71 5.51 3.66
N PRO A 50 4.88 5.98 4.61
CA PRO A 50 5.40 6.54 5.85
C PRO A 50 5.96 5.39 6.70
N ASN A 51 7.28 5.18 6.66
CA ASN A 51 8.06 4.30 7.53
C ASN A 51 7.41 2.93 7.83
N VAL A 52 7.44 2.02 6.87
CA VAL A 52 7.42 0.58 7.19
C VAL A 52 8.74 0.24 7.87
N GLY A 53 8.75 0.35 9.20
CA GLY A 53 9.83 -0.18 10.02
C GLY A 53 9.80 -1.70 9.96
N PHE A 54 10.50 -2.27 8.99
CA PHE A 54 10.81 -3.70 9.00
C PHE A 54 11.65 -3.98 10.25
N LYS A 55 11.04 -4.65 11.23
CA LYS A 55 11.73 -5.26 12.36
C LYS A 55 11.78 -6.76 12.16
#